data_AF-A0A453EGS2-F1
#
_entry.id   AF-A0A453EGS2-F1
#
_cell.length_a   1.000
_cell.length_b   1.000
_cell.length_c   1.000
_cell.angle_alpha   90.00
_cell.angle_beta   90.00
_cell.angle_gamma   90.00
#
_symmetry.space_group_name_H-M   'P 1'
#
loop_
_entity.id
_entity.type
_entity.pdbx_description
1 polymer ?
#
loop_
_entity_poly.entity_id
_entity_poly.type
_entity_poly.pdbx_seq_one_letter_code
_entity_poly.pdbx_strand_id
1 'polypeptide(L)'
;MDARRFVNAMYSSQHVHPVTQVVMNLPKDAAEFLDVFRGILRNRQTGHIAMPKIHVYGFSKAEDPEYDFHERINLALCDSVMGVEMHRVRLVAPGKWMLCASFTLPESVAYAKANYITC
;
A
#
# COMPACT_ATOMS: atom_id res chain seq x y z
N MET A 1 -9.14 -10.11 11.93
CA MET A 1 -9.17 -10.52 10.51
C MET A 1 -7.88 -9.99 9.90
N ASP A 2 -7.05 -10.86 9.32
CA ASP A 2 -5.80 -10.45 8.65
C ASP A 2 -6.13 -9.65 7.38
N ALA A 3 -5.47 -8.50 7.17
CA ALA A 3 -5.63 -7.66 5.99
C ALA A 3 -5.41 -8.46 4.69
N ARG A 4 -4.48 -9.42 4.71
CA ARG A 4 -4.21 -10.34 3.58
C ARG A 4 -5.46 -11.12 3.17
N ARG A 5 -6.17 -11.69 4.15
CA ARG A 5 -7.40 -12.46 3.89
C ARG A 5 -8.52 -11.57 3.36
N PHE A 6 -8.66 -10.36 3.90
CA PHE A 6 -9.68 -9.41 3.47
C PHE A 6 -9.45 -8.97 2.02
N VAL A 7 -8.23 -8.54 1.68
CA VAL A 7 -7.88 -8.09 0.33
C VAL A 7 -8.03 -9.24 -0.68
N ASN A 8 -7.52 -10.44 -0.37
CA ASN A 8 -7.68 -11.59 -1.25
C ASN A 8 -9.16 -11.93 -1.49
N ALA A 9 -10.02 -11.85 -0.47
CA ALA A 9 -11.46 -12.09 -0.64
C ALA A 9 -12.09 -11.06 -1.60
N MET A 10 -11.79 -9.77 -1.43
CA MET A 10 -12.30 -8.69 -2.30
C MET A 10 -11.89 -8.88 -3.76
N TYR A 11 -10.65 -9.29 -4.01
CA TYR A 11 -10.16 -9.54 -5.37
C TYR A 11 -10.48 -10.95 -5.90
N SER A 12 -11.04 -11.85 -5.09
CA SER A 12 -11.54 -13.15 -5.55
C SER A 12 -13.02 -13.10 -5.92
N SER A 13 -13.80 -12.26 -5.25
CA SER A 13 -15.18 -11.98 -5.67
C SER A 13 -15.16 -11.32 -7.04
N GLN A 14 -15.96 -11.87 -7.96
CA GLN A 14 -16.20 -11.35 -9.29
C GLN A 14 -17.05 -10.08 -9.17
N HIS A 15 -16.49 -9.04 -8.53
CA HIS A 15 -17.15 -7.75 -8.43
C HIS A 15 -17.34 -7.19 -9.84
N VAL A 16 -18.55 -6.73 -10.12
CA VAL A 16 -18.94 -6.12 -11.40
C VAL A 16 -18.15 -4.82 -11.67
N HIS A 17 -17.49 -4.26 -10.65
CA HIS A 17 -16.73 -3.02 -10.73
C HIS A 17 -15.27 -3.19 -10.25
N PRO A 18 -14.30 -2.60 -10.95
CA PRO A 18 -12.91 -2.60 -10.54
C PRO A 18 -12.70 -1.75 -9.27
N VAL A 19 -11.80 -2.20 -8.39
CA VAL A 19 -11.35 -1.40 -7.24
C VAL A 19 -10.44 -0.28 -7.77
N THR A 20 -10.89 0.97 -7.68
CA THR A 20 -10.14 2.14 -8.14
C THR A 20 -9.35 2.83 -7.04
N GLN A 21 -9.74 2.64 -5.78
CA GLN A 21 -9.05 3.21 -4.63
C GLN A 21 -9.06 2.26 -3.43
N VAL A 22 -7.99 2.32 -2.64
CA VAL A 22 -7.88 1.61 -1.36
C VAL A 22 -7.39 2.57 -0.29
N VAL A 23 -8.10 2.60 0.84
CA VAL A 23 -7.72 3.41 2.01
C VAL A 23 -7.34 2.49 3.16
N MET A 24 -6.07 2.56 3.58
CA MET A 24 -5.52 1.79 4.68
C MET A 24 -5.37 2.68 5.91
N ASN A 25 -6.49 2.93 6.58
CA ASN A 25 -6.54 3.78 7.78
C ASN A 25 -6.26 2.99 9.07
N LEU A 26 -5.10 2.33 9.11
CA LEU A 26 -4.57 1.67 10.30
C LEU A 26 -3.13 2.15 10.52
N PRO A 27 -2.91 3.37 11.03
CA PRO A 27 -1.61 4.05 10.91
C PRO A 27 -0.44 3.36 11.62
N LYS A 28 -0.73 2.44 12.54
CA LYS A 28 0.29 1.66 13.24
C LYS A 28 0.93 0.63 12.31
N ASP A 29 0.11 -0.10 11.55
CA ASP A 29 0.50 -1.35 10.90
C ASP A 29 0.29 -1.31 9.36
N ALA A 30 -0.41 -0.30 8.82
CA ALA A 30 -0.86 -0.29 7.43
C ALA A 30 0.27 -0.40 6.40
N ALA A 31 1.43 0.20 6.65
CA ALA A 31 2.58 0.09 5.75
C ALA A 31 3.10 -1.36 5.63
N GLU A 32 3.04 -2.14 6.71
CA GLU A 32 3.50 -3.54 6.73
C GLU A 32 2.57 -4.45 5.92
N PHE A 33 1.31 -4.06 5.76
CA PHE A 33 0.32 -4.75 4.96
C PHE A 33 0.31 -4.30 3.50
N LEU A 34 1.25 -3.47 3.03
CA LEU A 34 1.33 -3.14 1.61
C LEU A 34 1.80 -4.33 0.77
N ASP A 35 2.45 -5.30 1.40
CA ASP A 35 2.87 -6.57 0.79
C ASP A 35 1.71 -7.33 0.11
N VAL A 36 0.47 -7.13 0.57
CA VAL A 36 -0.74 -7.76 0.03
C VAL A 36 -1.01 -7.41 -1.44
N PHE A 37 -0.49 -6.26 -1.91
CA PHE A 37 -0.69 -5.83 -3.29
C PHE A 37 0.27 -6.52 -4.26
N ARG A 38 1.33 -7.13 -3.75
CA ARG A 38 2.37 -7.73 -4.57
C ARG A 38 1.88 -9.04 -5.19
N GLY A 39 1.75 -9.05 -6.51
CA GLY A 39 1.21 -10.18 -7.28
C GLY A 39 -0.31 -10.32 -7.22
N ILE A 40 -1.04 -9.32 -6.72
CA ILE A 40 -2.49 -9.36 -6.54
C ILE A 40 -3.27 -9.55 -7.85
N LEU A 41 -2.70 -9.16 -9.00
CA LEU A 41 -3.29 -9.31 -10.33
C LEU A 41 -2.61 -10.37 -11.19
N ARG A 42 -1.62 -11.11 -10.67
CA ARG A 42 -0.78 -12.04 -11.45
C ARG A 42 -1.56 -13.08 -12.25
N ASN A 43 -2.68 -13.56 -11.72
CA ASN A 43 -3.50 -14.63 -12.34
C ASN A 43 -4.79 -14.11 -13.00
N ARG A 44 -5.01 -12.78 -13.08
CA ARG A 44 -6.19 -12.20 -13.73
C ARG A 44 -5.92 -11.96 -15.22
N GLN A 45 -6.94 -12.18 -16.06
CA GLN A 45 -6.81 -12.02 -17.52
C GLN A 45 -6.42 -10.60 -17.90
N THR A 46 -5.60 -10.50 -18.94
CA THR A 46 -5.01 -9.27 -19.46
C THR A 46 -6.07 -8.41 -20.19
N GLY A 47 -6.72 -7.52 -19.45
CA GLY A 47 -7.29 -6.29 -19.99
C GLY A 47 -6.56 -5.10 -19.35
N HIS A 48 -6.64 -3.92 -19.95
CA HIS A 48 -6.15 -2.69 -19.30
C HIS A 48 -6.98 -2.43 -18.04
N ILE A 49 -6.50 -2.91 -16.89
CA ILE A 49 -7.07 -2.63 -15.58
C ILE A 49 -6.41 -1.35 -15.08
N ALA A 50 -7.18 -0.30 -14.84
CA ALA A 50 -6.65 0.88 -14.16
C ALA A 50 -6.15 0.49 -12.77
N MET A 51 -4.88 0.78 -12.47
CA MET A 51 -4.32 0.49 -11.15
C MET A 51 -4.97 1.35 -10.07
N PRO A 52 -5.28 0.78 -8.89
CA PRO A 52 -5.91 1.54 -7.82
C PRO A 52 -4.99 2.60 -7.25
N LYS A 53 -5.55 3.75 -6.86
CA LYS A 53 -4.86 4.70 -5.98
C LYS A 53 -4.90 4.18 -4.55
N ILE A 54 -3.73 4.02 -3.94
CA ILE A 54 -3.55 3.57 -2.57
C ILE A 54 -3.33 4.79 -1.69
N HIS A 55 -4.07 4.86 -0.59
CA HIS A 55 -3.91 5.83 0.48
C HIS A 55 -3.54 5.09 1.75
N VAL A 56 -2.29 5.22 2.19
CA VAL A 56 -1.78 4.52 3.37
C VAL A 56 -1.44 5.52 4.46
N TYR A 57 -2.02 5.30 5.63
CA TYR A 57 -1.70 6.11 6.80
C TYR A 57 -0.57 5.47 7.59
N GLY A 58 0.26 6.29 8.21
CA GLY A 58 1.42 5.82 8.98
C GLY A 58 1.80 6.76 10.10
N PHE A 59 2.60 6.25 11.03
CA PHE A 59 3.31 7.08 11.99
C PHE A 59 4.82 7.06 11.73
N SER A 60 5.47 8.21 11.92
CA SER A 60 6.92 8.32 11.98
C SER A 60 7.37 9.25 13.10
N LYS A 61 8.53 8.94 13.70
CA LYS A 61 9.25 9.76 14.67
C LYS A 61 10.61 10.24 14.13
N ALA A 62 10.89 9.98 12.86
CA ALA A 62 12.15 10.38 12.24
C ALA A 62 12.25 11.90 12.13
N GLU A 63 13.47 12.40 11.95
CA GLU A 63 13.73 13.81 11.65
C GLU A 63 13.11 14.23 10.30
N ASP A 64 13.14 13.31 9.33
CA ASP A 64 12.41 13.38 8.06
C ASP A 64 11.33 12.27 8.02
N PRO A 65 10.12 12.55 8.53
CA PRO A 65 8.99 11.60 8.53
C PRO A 65 8.59 11.13 7.13
N GLU A 66 8.63 12.02 6.13
CA GLU A 66 8.25 11.70 4.76
C GLU A 66 9.21 10.69 4.13
N TYR A 67 10.51 10.90 4.28
CA TYR A 67 11.53 9.98 3.77
C TYR A 67 11.45 8.61 4.46
N ASP A 68 11.39 8.58 5.80
CA ASP A 68 11.24 7.33 6.57
C ASP A 68 10.00 6.54 6.12
N PHE A 69 8.88 7.23 5.92
CA PHE A 69 7.64 6.58 5.53
C PHE A 69 7.66 6.11 4.07
N HIS A 70 8.30 6.85 3.17
CA HIS A 70 8.50 6.43 1.77
C HIS A 70 9.35 5.16 1.69
N GLU A 71 10.44 5.08 2.45
CA GLU A 71 11.31 3.89 2.45
C GLU A 71 10.59 2.66 3.00
N ARG A 72 9.75 2.82 4.03
CA ARG A 72 8.90 1.73 4.51
C ARG A 72 7.91 1.23 3.46
N ILE A 73 7.33 2.13 2.65
CA ILE A 73 6.46 1.78 1.53
C ILE A 73 7.23 0.99 0.48
N ASN A 74 8.43 1.47 0.09
CA ASN A 74 9.27 0.80 -0.90
C ASN A 74 9.67 -0.61 -0.45
N LEU A 75 10.07 -0.74 0.82
CA LEU A 75 10.44 -2.02 1.42
C LEU A 75 9.26 -3.01 1.43
N ALA A 76 8.08 -2.58 1.87
CA ALA A 76 6.91 -3.44 1.94
C ALA A 76 6.40 -3.90 0.56
N LEU A 77 6.53 -3.06 -0.46
CA LEU A 77 6.17 -3.41 -1.85
C LEU A 77 7.29 -4.14 -2.60
N CYS A 78 8.50 -4.15 -2.02
CA CYS A 78 9.74 -4.60 -2.68
C CYS A 78 9.95 -3.95 -4.04
N ASP A 79 9.67 -2.64 -4.13
CA ASP A 79 9.77 -1.84 -5.35
C ASP A 79 9.97 -0.36 -5.03
N SER A 80 10.49 0.42 -5.98
CA SER A 80 10.64 1.87 -5.86
C SER A 80 9.39 2.57 -6.38
N VAL A 81 8.56 3.07 -5.48
CA VAL A 81 7.32 3.74 -5.85
C VAL A 81 7.58 5.21 -6.16
N MET A 82 7.24 5.61 -7.37
CA MET A 82 7.37 6.99 -7.85
C MET A 82 6.08 7.78 -7.66
N GLY A 83 6.21 9.11 -7.53
CA GLY A 83 5.05 10.01 -7.47
C GLY A 83 4.20 9.86 -6.21
N VAL A 84 4.82 9.50 -5.08
CA VAL A 84 4.13 9.40 -3.79
C VAL A 84 3.84 10.80 -3.25
N GLU A 85 2.55 11.12 -3.13
CA GLU A 85 2.09 12.35 -2.48
C GLU A 85 2.08 12.15 -0.97
N MET A 86 2.92 12.89 -0.25
CA MET A 86 3.01 12.84 1.22
C MET A 86 2.24 13.99 1.87
N HIS A 87 1.45 13.67 2.90
CA HIS A 87 0.71 14.66 3.68
C HIS A 87 0.88 14.42 5.19
N ARG A 88 1.41 15.43 5.90
CA ARG A 88 1.42 15.47 7.38
C ARG A 88 0.03 15.79 7.90
N VAL A 89 -0.65 14.77 8.42
CA VAL A 89 -2.02 14.86 8.93
C VAL A 89 -2.05 15.63 10.25
N ARG A 90 -1.25 15.19 11.23
CA ARG A 90 -1.15 15.80 12.58
C ARG A 90 0.00 15.21 13.38
N LEU A 91 0.39 15.89 14.46
CA LEU A 91 1.17 15.27 15.54
C LEU A 91 0.26 14.38 16.38
N VAL A 92 0.77 13.21 16.77
CA VAL A 92 0.08 12.28 17.70
C VAL A 92 0.81 12.12 19.03
N ALA A 93 2.05 12.58 19.10
CA ALA A 93 2.86 12.75 20.30
C ALA A 93 3.99 13.76 19.97
N PRO A 94 4.75 14.27 20.97
CA PRO A 94 5.92 15.10 20.71
C PRO A 94 6.87 14.41 19.71
N GLY A 95 7.14 15.08 18.58
CA GLY A 95 7.99 14.56 17.50
C GLY A 95 7.44 13.35 16.73
N LYS A 96 6.20 12.91 16.98
CA LYS A 96 5.58 11.79 16.25
C LYS A 96 4.49 12.30 15.31
N TRP A 97 4.77 12.23 14.01
CA TRP A 97 3.82 12.59 12.97
C TRP A 97 2.93 11.42 12.56
N MET A 98 1.67 11.73 12.26
CA MET A 98 0.79 10.92 11.44
C MET A 98 0.84 11.44 10.01
N LEU A 99 1.10 10.53 9.07
CA LEU A 99 1.23 10.80 7.65
C LEU A 99 0.13 10.07 6.87
N CYS A 100 -0.21 10.61 5.71
CA CYS A 100 -0.92 9.92 4.65
C CYS A 100 -0.05 9.96 3.39
N ALA A 101 0.30 8.79 2.87
CA ALA A 101 0.97 8.65 1.59
C ALA A 101 -0.06 8.21 0.54
N SER A 102 -0.08 8.87 -0.61
CA SER A 102 -1.00 8.55 -1.70
C SER A 102 -0.24 8.28 -2.99
N PHE A 103 -0.48 7.14 -3.62
CA PHE A 103 0.21 6.74 -4.86
C PHE A 103 -0.65 5.78 -5.68
N THR A 104 -0.42 5.72 -6.99
CA THR A 104 -1.01 4.68 -7.84
C THR A 104 -0.21 3.40 -7.68
N LEU A 105 -0.88 2.26 -7.45
CA LEU A 105 -0.22 0.96 -7.34
C LEU A 105 0.61 0.67 -8.60
N PRO A 106 1.92 0.42 -8.50
CA PRO A 106 2.72 0.09 -9.68
C PRO A 106 2.30 -1.24 -10.31
N GLU A 107 2.22 -1.30 -11.63
CA GLU A 107 1.96 -2.55 -12.35
C GLU A 107 3.04 -3.60 -12.06
N SER A 108 4.31 -3.17 -11.94
CA SER A 108 5.44 -4.01 -11.56
C SER A 108 5.19 -4.77 -10.26
N VAL A 109 4.54 -4.13 -9.27
CA VAL A 109 4.14 -4.74 -8.01
C VAL A 109 2.91 -5.64 -8.21
N ALA A 110 1.86 -5.14 -8.86
CA ALA A 110 0.59 -5.85 -9.01
C ALA A 110 0.73 -7.19 -9.76
N TYR A 111 1.67 -7.28 -10.70
CA TYR A 111 1.94 -8.48 -11.50
C TYR A 111 3.21 -9.24 -11.06
N ALA A 112 3.88 -8.81 -10.00
CA ALA A 112 5.06 -9.48 -9.46
C ALA A 112 4.79 -10.94 -9.03
N LYS A 113 5.86 -11.71 -8.81
CA LYS A 113 5.75 -12.96 -8.06
C LYS A 113 5.30 -12.64 -6.63
N ALA A 114 4.20 -13.26 -6.19
CA ALA A 114 3.72 -13.16 -4.81
C ALA A 114 4.84 -13.55 -3.83
N ASN A 115 4.90 -12.85 -2.70
CA ASN A 115 5.85 -13.15 -1.64
C ASN A 115 5.49 -14.50 -1.00
N TYR A 116 6.34 -15.51 -1.19
CA TYR A 116 6.21 -16.77 -0.45
C TYR A 116 7.06 -16.81 0.82
N ILE A 117 7.90 -15.79 1.06
CA ILE A 117 8.83 -15.77 2.20
C ILE A 117 8.95 -14.33 2.69
N THR A 118 8.79 -14.18 4.01
CA THR A 118 9.09 -13.00 4.84
C THR A 118 10.36 -12.27 4.39
N CYS A 119 10.24 -10.97 4.12
CA CYS A 119 11.34 -10.04 4.32
C CYS A 119 11.56 -9.82 5.82
#